data_AF-X1JXE5-F1
#
_entry.id   AF-X1JXE5-F1
#
_cell.length_a   1.000
_cell.length_b   1.000
_cell.length_c   1.000
_cell.angle_alpha   90.00
_cell.angle_beta   90.00
_cell.angle_gamma   90.00
#
_symmetry.space_group_name_H-M   'P 1'
#
loop_
_entity.id
_entity.type
_entity.pdbx_description
1 polymer ?
#
loop_
_entity_poly.entity_id
_entity_poly.type
_entity_poly.pdbx_seq_one_letter_code
_entity_poly.pdbx_strand_id
1 'polypeptide(L)'
;VLQRVLACEFGKSRVWITYHLQIADLPEIVKEKLSTVDISYHVAINYIVPLNNAQKQILFVKQIVKQQLSNSQTKKLYEQFKKYDLVTLLEMYDELYVFG
;
A
#
# COMPACT_ATOMS: atom_id res chain seq x y z
N VAL A 1 15.35 14.20 -13.80
CA VAL A 1 15.94 13.90 -15.13
C VAL A 1 15.74 12.43 -15.51
N LEU A 2 16.17 11.48 -14.67
CA LEU A 2 16.05 10.03 -14.91
C LEU A 2 14.62 9.55 -15.28
N GLN A 3 13.59 9.89 -14.50
CA GLN A 3 12.20 9.45 -14.79
C GLN A 3 11.68 9.89 -16.16
N ARG A 4 12.13 11.06 -16.66
CA ARG A 4 11.71 11.59 -17.96
C ARG A 4 12.36 10.84 -19.11
N VAL A 5 13.63 10.43 -18.93
CA VAL A 5 14.35 9.58 -19.88
C VAL A 5 13.69 8.20 -19.94
N LEU A 6 13.49 7.55 -18.78
CA LEU A 6 12.83 6.23 -18.72
C LEU A 6 11.40 6.26 -19.31
N ALA A 7 10.63 7.32 -19.07
CA ALA A 7 9.30 7.47 -19.65
C ALA A 7 9.34 7.49 -21.19
N CYS A 8 10.32 8.18 -21.77
CA CYS A 8 10.54 8.23 -23.22
C CYS A 8 10.95 6.86 -23.77
N GLU A 9 11.91 6.20 -23.12
CA GLU A 9 12.40 4.87 -23.53
C GLU A 9 11.32 3.79 -23.49
N PHE A 10 10.49 3.77 -22.44
CA PHE A 10 9.44 2.75 -22.29
C PHE A 10 8.11 3.11 -22.97
N GLY A 11 8.00 4.29 -23.61
CA GLY A 11 6.73 4.77 -24.17
C GLY A 11 5.62 4.90 -23.12
N LYS A 12 5.97 5.25 -21.87
CA LYS A 12 5.05 5.37 -20.74
C LYS A 12 4.97 6.82 -20.25
N SER A 13 3.94 7.15 -19.49
CA SER A 13 3.88 8.44 -18.83
C SER A 13 4.93 8.52 -17.71
N ARG A 14 5.45 9.72 -17.45
CA ARG A 14 6.35 9.95 -16.31
C ARG A 14 5.72 9.51 -14.99
N VAL A 15 4.41 9.72 -14.83
CA VAL A 15 3.63 9.31 -13.65
C VAL A 15 3.68 7.80 -13.47
N TRP A 16 3.52 7.04 -14.55
CA TRP A 16 3.62 5.58 -14.52
C TRP A 16 4.99 5.12 -14.03
N ILE A 17 6.08 5.74 -14.49
CA ILE A 17 7.44 5.45 -14.05
C ILE A 17 7.62 5.78 -12.56
N THR A 18 7.14 6.94 -12.10
CA THR A 18 7.21 7.34 -10.69
C THR A 18 6.56 6.30 -9.78
N TYR A 19 5.36 5.81 -10.13
CA TYR A 19 4.68 4.81 -9.33
C TYR A 19 5.42 3.47 -9.27
N HIS A 20 6.02 3.04 -10.38
CA HIS A 20 6.82 1.81 -10.38
C HIS A 20 8.05 1.92 -9.48
N LEU A 21 8.73 3.08 -9.49
CA LEU A 21 9.85 3.35 -8.59
C LEU A 21 9.41 3.36 -7.13
N GLN A 22 8.29 4.02 -6.81
CA GLN A 22 7.77 4.05 -5.44
C GLN A 22 7.37 2.66 -4.92
N ILE A 23 6.88 1.78 -5.80
CA ILE A 23 6.57 0.40 -5.43
C ILE A 23 7.83 -0.44 -5.24
N ALA A 24 8.90 -0.18 -6.00
CA ALA A 24 10.18 -0.86 -5.82
C ALA A 24 10.78 -0.59 -4.43
N ASP A 25 10.52 0.59 -3.87
CA ASP A 25 10.95 1.01 -2.52
C ASP A 25 10.09 0.45 -1.37
N LEU A 26 8.99 -0.27 -1.69
CA LEU A 26 8.15 -0.89 -0.65
C LEU A 26 8.87 -2.06 0.04
N PRO A 27 8.52 -2.37 1.30
CA PRO A 27 9.05 -3.52 2.02
C PRO A 27 8.84 -4.83 1.25
N GLU A 28 9.78 -5.78 1.35
CA GLU A 28 9.70 -7.04 0.57
C GLU A 28 8.41 -7.81 0.79
N ILE A 29 7.92 -7.88 2.03
CA ILE A 29 6.65 -8.54 2.36
C ILE A 29 5.48 -7.91 1.57
N VAL A 30 5.50 -6.59 1.37
CA VAL A 30 4.47 -5.89 0.59
C VAL A 30 4.60 -6.21 -0.89
N LYS A 31 5.83 -6.22 -1.42
CA LYS A 31 6.11 -6.56 -2.83
C LYS A 31 5.74 -8.00 -3.16
N GLU A 32 6.00 -8.94 -2.24
CA GLU A 32 5.57 -10.33 -2.36
C GLU A 32 4.04 -10.43 -2.52
N LYS A 33 3.28 -9.74 -1.66
CA LYS A 33 1.81 -9.71 -1.74
C LYS A 33 1.24 -9.02 -2.97
N LEU A 34 1.99 -8.11 -3.58
CA LEU A 34 1.64 -7.53 -4.88
C LEU A 34 1.89 -8.54 -6.01
N SER A 35 2.95 -9.32 -5.93
CA SER A 35 3.31 -10.32 -6.94
C SER A 35 2.35 -11.52 -6.97
N THR A 36 1.80 -11.91 -5.81
CA THR A 36 0.83 -13.01 -5.69
C THR A 36 -0.61 -12.60 -6.03
N VAL A 37 -0.85 -11.33 -6.41
CA VAL A 37 -2.17 -10.76 -6.74
C VAL A 37 -3.13 -10.70 -5.52
N ASP A 38 -2.62 -10.90 -4.31
CA ASP A 38 -3.39 -10.70 -3.08
C ASP A 38 -3.77 -9.22 -2.88
N ILE A 39 -3.00 -8.32 -3.50
CA ILE A 39 -3.21 -6.87 -3.46
C ILE A 39 -3.10 -6.29 -4.85
N SER A 40 -4.07 -5.46 -5.23
CA SER A 40 -4.02 -4.77 -6.52
C SER A 40 -2.99 -3.65 -6.54
N TYR A 41 -2.41 -3.41 -7.71
CA TYR A 41 -1.50 -2.30 -7.95
C TYR A 41 -2.12 -0.93 -7.61
N HIS A 42 -3.44 -0.78 -7.81
CA HIS A 42 -4.19 0.41 -7.40
C HIS A 42 -4.16 0.65 -5.89
N VAL A 43 -4.31 -0.42 -5.10
CA VAL A 43 -4.24 -0.35 -3.63
C VAL A 43 -2.83 0.03 -3.17
N ALA A 44 -1.79 -0.51 -3.81
CA ALA A 44 -0.42 -0.15 -3.50
C ALA A 44 -0.15 1.35 -3.66
N ILE A 45 -0.49 1.92 -4.82
CA ILE A 45 -0.21 3.33 -5.09
C ILE A 45 -1.02 4.25 -4.20
N ASN A 46 -2.33 3.99 -4.04
CA ASN A 46 -3.24 4.94 -3.41
C ASN A 46 -3.31 4.83 -1.89
N TYR A 47 -2.98 3.67 -1.33
CA TYR A 47 -3.17 3.40 0.09
C TYR A 47 -1.91 2.91 0.80
N ILE A 48 -1.01 2.18 0.13
CA ILE A 48 0.19 1.64 0.78
C ILE A 48 1.36 2.63 0.72
N VAL A 49 1.75 3.08 -0.47
CA VAL A 49 2.84 4.05 -0.67
C VAL A 49 2.66 5.29 0.21
N PRO A 50 1.46 5.91 0.31
CA PRO A 50 1.27 7.14 1.09
C PRO A 50 1.43 6.99 2.61
N LEU A 51 1.42 5.77 3.17
CA LEU A 51 1.61 5.56 4.61
C LEU A 51 3.02 5.96 5.09
N ASN A 52 3.99 6.07 4.18
CA ASN A 52 5.34 6.57 4.40
C ASN A 52 6.05 6.01 5.66
N ASN A 53 5.73 4.77 6.02
CA ASN A 53 6.30 4.05 7.15
C ASN A 53 6.22 2.54 6.86
N ALA A 54 7.36 1.88 6.80
CA ALA A 54 7.46 0.47 6.43
C ALA A 54 6.62 -0.46 7.32
N GLN A 55 6.60 -0.22 8.64
CA GLN A 55 5.84 -1.04 9.57
C GLN A 55 4.33 -0.84 9.40
N LYS A 56 3.86 0.42 9.23
CA LYS A 56 2.46 0.70 8.91
C LYS A 56 2.04 0.04 7.59
N GLN A 57 2.87 0.11 6.56
CA GLN A 57 2.62 -0.53 5.27
C GLN A 57 2.45 -2.05 5.41
N ILE A 58 3.35 -2.70 6.15
CA ILE A 58 3.28 -4.15 6.39
C ILE A 58 2.01 -4.52 7.17
N LEU A 59 1.68 -3.80 8.25
CA LEU A 59 0.49 -4.05 9.05
C LEU A 59 -0.80 -3.88 8.22
N PHE A 60 -0.86 -2.81 7.43
CA PHE A 60 -2.00 -2.52 6.57
C PHE A 60 -2.22 -3.64 5.54
N VAL A 61 -1.14 -4.09 4.88
CA VAL A 61 -1.17 -5.22 3.94
C VAL A 61 -1.62 -6.50 4.62
N LYS A 62 -1.07 -6.83 5.80
CA LYS A 62 -1.48 -8.02 6.54
C LYS A 62 -2.97 -8.01 6.85
N GLN A 63 -3.55 -6.87 7.20
CA GLN A 63 -4.98 -6.76 7.48
C GLN A 63 -5.85 -6.94 6.23
N ILE A 64 -5.46 -6.31 5.10
CA ILE A 64 -6.17 -6.49 3.83
C ILE A 64 -6.24 -7.96 3.44
N VAL A 65 -5.11 -8.67 3.52
CA VAL A 65 -5.02 -10.08 3.14
C VAL A 65 -5.74 -10.98 4.14
N LYS A 66 -5.55 -10.76 5.45
CA LYS A 66 -6.19 -11.54 6.52
C LYS A 66 -7.73 -11.50 6.42
N GLN A 67 -8.28 -10.32 6.11
CA GLN A 67 -9.73 -10.10 6.10
C GLN A 67 -10.34 -10.10 4.68
N GLN A 68 -9.53 -10.31 3.63
CA GLN A 68 -9.94 -10.26 2.23
C GLN A 68 -10.75 -8.99 1.89
N LEU A 69 -10.23 -7.83 2.28
CA LEU A 69 -10.96 -6.57 2.19
C LEU A 69 -11.23 -6.15 0.74
N SER A 70 -12.46 -5.72 0.46
CA SER A 70 -12.80 -5.03 -0.79
C SER A 70 -12.12 -3.65 -0.88
N ASN A 71 -12.13 -3.03 -2.06
CA ASN A 71 -11.58 -1.69 -2.27
C ASN A 71 -12.21 -0.63 -1.34
N SER A 72 -13.53 -0.73 -1.08
CA SER A 72 -14.23 0.21 -0.18
C SER A 72 -13.78 0.04 1.27
N GLN A 73 -13.64 -1.20 1.72
CA GLN A 73 -13.17 -1.53 3.07
C GLN A 73 -11.69 -1.15 3.25
N THR A 74 -10.87 -1.41 2.24
CA THR A 74 -9.45 -1.01 2.20
C THR A 74 -9.30 0.50 2.36
N LYS A 75 -10.15 1.30 1.69
CA LYS A 75 -10.17 2.76 1.86
C LYS A 75 -10.53 3.16 3.29
N LYS A 76 -11.53 2.53 3.91
CA LYS A 76 -11.91 2.82 5.31
C LYS A 76 -10.76 2.49 6.27
N LEU A 77 -10.12 1.34 6.10
CA LEU A 77 -8.96 0.94 6.88
C LEU A 77 -7.81 1.96 6.71
N TYR A 78 -7.58 2.43 5.48
CA TYR A 78 -6.53 3.41 5.20
C TYR A 78 -6.74 4.73 5.96
N GLU A 79 -7.96 5.23 6.03
CA GLU A 79 -8.26 6.44 6.82
C GLU A 79 -8.00 6.24 8.32
N GLN A 80 -8.19 5.02 8.85
CA GLN A 80 -7.80 4.70 10.23
C GLN A 80 -6.28 4.73 10.40
N PHE A 81 -5.53 4.12 9.47
CA PHE A 81 -4.06 4.09 9.50
C PHE A 81 -3.40 5.46 9.36
N LYS A 82 -4.09 6.41 8.72
CA LYS A 82 -3.69 7.82 8.67
C LYS A 82 -3.93 8.54 9.99
N LYS A 83 -5.02 8.22 10.69
CA LYS A 83 -5.43 8.89 11.92
C LYS A 83 -4.58 8.48 13.12
N TYR A 84 -4.26 7.19 13.23
CA TYR A 84 -3.57 6.63 14.39
C TYR A 84 -2.06 6.49 14.14
N ASP A 85 -1.26 6.65 15.19
CA ASP A 85 0.17 6.35 15.14
C ASP A 85 0.40 4.83 15.17
N LEU A 86 1.66 4.40 15.00
CA LEU A 86 1.96 2.97 14.90
C LEU A 86 1.67 2.20 16.18
N VAL A 87 1.90 2.80 17.36
CA VAL A 87 1.72 2.11 18.64
C VAL A 87 0.24 1.81 18.84
N THR A 88 -0.62 2.83 18.69
CA THR A 88 -2.07 2.65 18.76
C THR A 88 -2.58 1.61 17.75
N LEU A 89 -2.05 1.59 16.52
CA LEU A 89 -2.44 0.60 15.51
C LEU A 89 -2.04 -0.84 15.89
N LEU A 90 -0.93 -1.02 16.61
CA LEU A 90 -0.49 -2.32 17.09
C LEU A 90 -1.37 -2.80 18.26
N GLU A 91 -1.72 -1.90 19.18
CA GLU A 91 -2.62 -2.21 20.30
C GLU A 91 -4.02 -2.58 19.81
N MET A 92 -4.52 -1.88 18.81
CA MET A 92 -5.83 -2.13 18.21
C MET A 92 -5.81 -3.19 17.11
N TYR A 93 -4.69 -3.89 16.87
CA TYR A 93 -4.52 -4.68 15.65
C TYR A 93 -5.63 -5.70 15.40
N ASP A 94 -6.11 -6.37 16.45
CA ASP A 94 -7.21 -7.34 16.31
C ASP A 94 -8.61 -6.68 16.26
N GLU A 95 -8.73 -5.43 16.67
CA GLU A 95 -9.96 -4.61 16.63
C GLU A 95 -10.08 -3.77 15.35
N LEU A 96 -8.97 -3.59 14.63
CA LEU A 96 -8.93 -2.86 13.36
C LEU A 96 -9.79 -3.60 12.34
N TYR A 97 -10.96 -2.99 12.10
CA TYR A 97 -12.04 -3.49 11.24
C TYR A 97 -12.78 -4.73 11.79
N VAL A 98 -13.35 -4.62 13.00
CA VAL A 98 -14.45 -5.48 13.47
C VAL A 98 -15.78 -4.72 13.43
N PHE A 99 -16.20 -4.27 12.24
CA PHE A 99 -17.59 -3.80 12.03
C PHE A 99 -18.00 -4.08 10.58
N GLY A 100 -18.31 -5.35 10.32
CA GLY A 100 -19.14 -5.78 9.20
C GLY A 100 -20.42 -6.35 9.77
#